data_AF-A0A395M396-F1
#
_entry.id   AF-A0A395M396-F1
#
_cell.length_a   1.000
_cell.length_b   1.000
_cell.length_c   1.000
_cell.angle_alpha   90.00
_cell.angle_beta   90.00
_cell.angle_gamma   90.00
#
_symmetry.space_group_name_H-M   'P 1'
#
loop_
_entity.id
_entity.type
_entity.pdbx_description
1 polymer ?
#
loop_
_entity_poly.entity_id
_entity_poly.type
_entity_poly.pdbx_seq_one_letter_code
_entity_poly.pdbx_strand_id
1 'polypeptide(L)'
;MSTLRELRTRIRGIKNTQQITKAMRMVAAAKLRRAQERAIAARPYTNALKKIITSVVEKVDVSEYTLLTARKDIRRVLAIVVSADRGLCGAFNANVLKLARETFSSEYGELVEKNNLWVMPVGRRSVDYFAKQNYPIVERFSGVFQKLDFSTAKAIASKAAELYVEGEVDRVILIYNEFKTVLSPLLRKEIFLPIQLPTSQAKMGGEYIFEPNPTQIIEQLLPLYLSNQIWHMLLESDAAEQAARMTAMDSASNNAKELLRVLSLTYNRARQAAITKEIIEIISGANALQSE
;
A
#
# COMPACT_ATOMS: atom_id res chain seq x y z
N MET A 1 35.72 -32.09 4.66
CA MET A 1 35.85 -30.83 5.43
C MET A 1 35.01 -29.66 4.88
N SER A 2 34.46 -29.71 3.64
CA SER A 2 33.64 -28.63 3.06
C SER A 2 32.31 -28.38 3.79
N THR A 3 31.66 -29.43 4.28
CA THR A 3 30.30 -29.37 4.86
C THR A 3 30.21 -28.56 6.17
N LEU A 4 31.17 -28.67 7.09
CA LEU A 4 31.11 -27.97 8.39
C LEU A 4 31.34 -26.46 8.27
N ARG A 5 32.28 -26.06 7.41
CA ARG A 5 32.58 -24.64 7.14
C ARG A 5 31.40 -23.97 6.45
N GLU A 6 30.78 -24.64 5.48
CA GLU A 6 29.56 -24.17 4.81
C GLU A 6 28.38 -24.01 5.78
N LEU A 7 28.11 -25.03 6.61
CA LEU A 7 27.05 -24.96 7.63
C LEU A 7 27.28 -23.80 8.60
N ARG A 8 28.52 -23.60 9.10
CA ARG A 8 28.86 -22.48 9.97
C ARG A 8 28.62 -21.12 9.30
N THR A 9 29.01 -21.01 8.02
CA THR A 9 28.82 -19.78 7.23
C THR A 9 27.33 -19.50 7.02
N ARG A 10 26.54 -20.53 6.72
CA ARG A 10 25.08 -20.43 6.54
C ARG A 10 24.37 -20.04 7.84
N ILE A 11 24.75 -20.64 8.98
CA ILE A 11 24.22 -20.26 10.30
C ILE A 11 24.48 -18.78 10.59
N ARG A 12 25.71 -18.31 10.35
CA ARG A 12 26.06 -16.89 10.53
C ARG A 12 25.22 -15.98 9.61
N GLY A 13 25.06 -16.36 8.34
CA GLY A 13 24.24 -15.62 7.38
C GLY A 13 22.79 -15.49 7.85
N ILE A 14 22.14 -16.60 8.21
CA ILE A 14 20.74 -16.58 8.67
C ILE A 14 20.58 -15.82 9.99
N LYS A 15 21.55 -15.91 10.90
CA LYS A 15 21.54 -15.14 12.16
C LYS A 15 21.55 -13.63 11.88
N ASN A 16 22.38 -13.17 10.94
CA ASN A 16 22.40 -11.77 10.52
C ASN A 16 21.07 -11.36 9.87
N THR A 17 20.53 -12.19 8.97
CA THR A 17 19.22 -11.95 8.37
C THR A 17 18.11 -11.83 9.43
N GLN A 18 18.10 -12.70 10.44
CA GLN A 18 17.14 -12.65 11.55
C GLN A 18 17.24 -11.36 12.35
N GLN A 19 18.46 -10.87 12.62
CA GLN A 19 18.66 -9.61 13.32
C GLN A 19 18.13 -8.42 12.51
N ILE A 20 18.38 -8.42 11.20
CA ILE A 20 17.88 -7.39 10.28
C ILE A 20 16.34 -7.41 10.24
N THR A 21 15.71 -8.59 10.07
CA THR A 21 14.24 -8.68 10.04
C THR A 21 13.63 -8.27 11.38
N LYS A 22 14.24 -8.63 12.51
CA LYS A 22 13.79 -8.22 13.84
C LYS A 22 13.87 -6.69 14.01
N ALA A 23 14.95 -6.07 13.56
CA ALA A 23 15.10 -4.62 13.56
C ALA A 23 14.07 -3.95 12.65
N MET A 24 13.89 -4.44 11.42
CA MET A 24 12.90 -3.92 10.48
C MET A 24 11.47 -4.04 11.00
N ARG A 25 11.13 -5.12 11.71
CA ARG A 25 9.84 -5.25 12.40
C ARG A 25 9.62 -4.12 13.41
N MET A 26 10.62 -3.83 14.24
CA MET A 26 10.54 -2.75 15.24
C MET A 26 10.43 -1.36 14.58
N VAL A 27 11.16 -1.13 13.49
CA VAL A 27 11.05 0.11 12.71
C VAL A 27 9.67 0.26 12.10
N ALA A 28 9.12 -0.82 11.52
CA ALA A 28 7.77 -0.83 10.94
C ALA A 28 6.71 -0.57 12.02
N ALA A 29 6.84 -1.17 13.21
CA ALA A 29 5.94 -0.94 14.34
C ALA A 29 5.94 0.54 14.76
N ALA A 30 7.13 1.16 14.88
CA ALA A 30 7.23 2.58 15.21
C ALA A 30 6.63 3.48 14.13
N LYS A 31 6.83 3.15 12.85
CA LYS A 31 6.23 3.90 11.74
C LYS A 31 4.73 3.72 11.65
N LEU A 32 4.21 2.51 11.91
CA LEU A 32 2.78 2.22 11.96
C LEU A 32 2.09 3.11 12.99
N ARG A 33 2.65 3.19 14.20
CA ARG A 33 2.11 4.06 15.25
C ARG A 33 2.02 5.52 14.79
N ARG A 34 3.07 6.04 14.16
CA ARG A 34 3.07 7.42 13.60
C ARG A 34 2.04 7.59 12.49
N ALA A 35 1.89 6.59 11.60
CA ALA A 35 0.90 6.63 10.53
C ALA A 35 -0.53 6.65 11.09
N GLN A 36 -0.81 5.83 12.11
CA GLN A 36 -2.09 5.83 12.83
C GLN A 36 -2.37 7.17 13.51
N GLU A 37 -1.38 7.74 14.21
CA GLU A 37 -1.52 9.06 14.85
C GLU A 37 -1.86 10.15 13.82
N ARG A 38 -1.22 10.15 12.64
CA ARG A 38 -1.57 11.07 11.54
C ARG A 38 -2.97 10.83 10.98
N ALA A 39 -3.36 9.57 10.79
CA ALA A 39 -4.70 9.21 10.29
C ALA A 39 -5.78 9.68 11.27
N ILE A 40 -5.58 9.50 12.58
CA ILE A 40 -6.48 9.98 13.63
C ILE A 40 -6.53 11.51 13.64
N ALA A 41 -5.37 12.18 13.56
CA ALA A 41 -5.29 13.63 13.55
C ALA A 41 -5.96 14.29 12.33
N ALA A 42 -6.07 13.57 11.20
CA ALA A 42 -6.77 14.06 10.01
C ALA A 42 -8.31 14.00 10.14
N ARG A 43 -8.86 13.10 10.97
CA ARG A 43 -10.31 12.85 11.09
C ARG A 43 -11.15 14.10 11.44
N PRO A 44 -10.75 14.96 12.40
CA PRO A 44 -11.53 16.15 12.74
C PRO A 44 -11.75 17.06 11.54
N TYR A 45 -10.70 17.28 10.73
CA TYR A 45 -10.76 18.11 9.54
C TYR A 45 -11.64 17.48 8.45
N THR A 46 -11.46 16.19 8.16
CA THR A 46 -12.30 15.47 7.20
C THR A 46 -13.77 15.47 7.60
N ASN A 47 -14.07 15.28 8.89
CA ASN A 47 -15.43 15.30 9.40
C ASN A 47 -16.05 16.70 9.34
N ALA A 48 -15.31 17.74 9.69
CA ALA A 48 -15.77 19.12 9.59
C ALA A 48 -16.06 19.51 8.14
N LEU A 49 -15.13 19.20 7.23
CA LEU A 49 -15.30 19.47 5.80
C LEU A 49 -16.51 18.74 5.21
N LYS A 50 -16.69 17.47 5.59
CA LYS A 50 -17.84 16.66 5.17
C LYS A 50 -19.16 17.28 5.63
N LYS A 51 -19.25 17.73 6.89
CA LYS A 51 -20.44 18.41 7.42
C LYS A 51 -20.77 19.67 6.61
N ILE A 52 -19.78 20.53 6.39
CA ILE A 52 -19.97 21.79 5.66
C ILE A 52 -20.43 21.51 4.23
N ILE A 53 -19.78 20.59 3.52
CA ILE A 53 -20.16 20.26 2.15
C ILE A 53 -21.57 19.70 2.08
N THR A 54 -21.96 18.81 2.99
CA THR A 54 -23.35 18.31 3.03
C THR A 54 -24.35 19.45 3.23
N SER A 55 -24.08 20.39 4.15
CA SER A 55 -24.95 21.55 4.39
C SER A 55 -25.03 22.54 3.22
N VAL A 56 -23.95 22.67 2.42
CA VAL A 56 -23.94 23.54 1.24
C VAL A 56 -24.68 22.88 0.09
N VAL A 57 -24.45 21.59 -0.15
CA VAL A 57 -25.05 20.82 -1.25
C VAL A 57 -26.57 20.74 -1.15
N GLU A 58 -27.13 20.74 0.06
CA GLU A 58 -28.59 20.83 0.27
C GLU A 58 -29.22 22.16 -0.20
N LYS A 59 -28.42 23.22 -0.37
CA LYS A 59 -28.87 24.57 -0.73
C LYS A 59 -28.56 24.97 -2.18
N VAL A 60 -27.96 24.08 -2.97
CA VAL A 60 -27.53 24.37 -4.34
C VAL A 60 -28.02 23.28 -5.28
N ASP A 61 -28.31 23.63 -6.53
CA ASP A 61 -28.59 22.64 -7.57
C ASP A 61 -27.31 21.87 -7.92
N VAL A 62 -27.28 20.59 -7.54
CA VAL A 62 -26.15 19.68 -7.73
C VAL A 62 -25.86 19.44 -9.22
N SER A 63 -26.86 19.58 -10.08
CA SER A 63 -26.73 19.33 -11.52
C SER A 63 -25.83 20.35 -12.23
N GLU A 64 -25.60 21.51 -11.63
CA GLU A 64 -24.69 22.54 -12.14
C GLU A 64 -23.21 22.17 -11.97
N TYR A 65 -22.89 21.19 -11.11
CA TYR A 65 -21.52 20.82 -10.78
C TYR A 65 -21.11 19.53 -11.46
N THR A 66 -20.17 19.64 -12.41
CA THR A 66 -19.64 18.49 -13.16
C THR A 66 -19.07 17.43 -12.22
N LEU A 67 -18.28 17.81 -11.21
CA LEU A 67 -17.66 16.87 -10.27
C LEU A 67 -18.66 16.05 -9.43
N LEU A 68 -19.90 16.52 -9.30
CA LEU A 68 -20.98 15.84 -8.59
C LEU A 68 -21.89 15.02 -9.52
N THR A 69 -21.86 15.31 -10.82
CA THR A 69 -22.81 14.76 -11.78
C THR A 69 -22.24 13.55 -12.50
N ALA A 70 -22.92 12.41 -12.36
CA ALA A 70 -22.54 11.20 -13.07
C ALA A 70 -22.83 11.32 -14.58
N ARG A 71 -21.86 10.90 -15.40
CA ARG A 71 -22.05 10.81 -16.86
C ARG A 71 -22.80 9.54 -17.24
N LYS A 72 -23.70 9.64 -18.22
CA LYS A 72 -24.56 8.54 -18.69
C LYS A 72 -23.75 7.46 -19.43
N ASP A 73 -22.86 7.88 -20.32
CA ASP A 73 -21.97 7.00 -21.07
C ASP A 73 -20.56 7.08 -20.50
N ILE A 74 -20.00 5.94 -20.11
CA ILE A 74 -18.62 5.87 -19.61
C ILE A 74 -17.74 5.38 -20.76
N ARG A 75 -17.06 6.31 -21.43
CA ARG A 75 -16.19 6.00 -22.57
C ARG A 75 -14.74 5.90 -22.16
N ARG A 76 -14.30 6.68 -21.16
CA ARG A 76 -12.94 6.61 -20.61
C ARG A 76 -12.94 6.63 -19.08
N VAL A 77 -12.02 5.87 -18.50
CA VAL A 77 -11.90 5.71 -17.05
C VAL A 77 -10.47 5.96 -16.62
N LEU A 78 -10.30 6.70 -15.53
CA LEU A 78 -9.02 6.88 -14.86
C LEU A 78 -8.96 6.02 -13.60
N ALA A 79 -7.95 5.15 -13.50
CA ALA A 79 -7.69 4.36 -12.32
C ALA A 79 -6.48 4.90 -11.56
N ILE A 80 -6.71 5.41 -10.35
CA ILE A 80 -5.65 5.79 -9.41
C ILE A 80 -5.33 4.56 -8.56
N VAL A 81 -4.12 4.01 -8.72
CA VAL A 81 -3.71 2.77 -8.06
C VAL A 81 -2.56 3.02 -7.11
N VAL A 82 -2.82 2.83 -5.81
CA VAL A 82 -1.89 3.14 -4.73
C VAL A 82 -1.17 1.88 -4.26
N SER A 83 0.16 1.96 -4.20
CA SER A 83 1.05 0.89 -3.75
C SER A 83 2.18 1.47 -2.90
N ALA A 84 2.99 0.60 -2.30
CA ALA A 84 4.16 1.05 -1.53
C ALA A 84 5.29 1.52 -2.46
N ASP A 85 6.18 2.36 -1.92
CA ASP A 85 7.45 2.65 -2.59
C ASP A 85 8.50 1.54 -2.40
N ARG A 86 8.38 0.78 -1.30
CA ARG A 86 9.36 -0.23 -0.90
C ARG A 86 8.75 -1.62 -0.88
N GLY A 87 9.61 -2.63 -0.97
CA GLY A 87 9.22 -4.03 -0.83
C GLY A 87 9.13 -4.49 0.63
N LEU A 88 9.28 -5.80 0.83
CA LEU A 88 9.34 -6.46 2.14
C LEU A 88 8.08 -6.22 2.99
N CYS A 89 6.92 -6.10 2.35
CA CYS A 89 5.61 -5.89 2.97
C CYS A 89 4.63 -7.03 2.66
N GLY A 90 5.16 -8.25 2.50
CA GLY A 90 4.36 -9.44 2.18
C GLY A 90 3.56 -9.26 0.88
N ALA A 91 2.28 -9.64 0.92
CA ALA A 91 1.39 -9.60 -0.23
C ALA A 91 0.76 -8.22 -0.51
N PHE A 92 1.07 -7.18 0.28
CA PHE A 92 0.44 -5.85 0.18
C PHE A 92 0.38 -5.29 -1.25
N ASN A 93 1.53 -5.22 -1.93
CA ASN A 93 1.58 -4.71 -3.31
C ASN A 93 0.95 -5.68 -4.31
N ALA A 94 1.18 -6.98 -4.12
CA ALA A 94 0.64 -8.00 -5.04
C ALA A 94 -0.89 -8.00 -5.03
N ASN A 95 -1.49 -7.85 -3.84
CA ASN A 95 -2.92 -7.86 -3.64
C ASN A 95 -3.61 -6.65 -4.28
N VAL A 96 -3.09 -5.43 -4.09
CA VAL A 96 -3.69 -4.23 -4.69
C VAL A 96 -3.54 -4.20 -6.21
N LEU A 97 -2.40 -4.66 -6.73
CA LEU A 97 -2.17 -4.78 -8.18
C LEU A 97 -3.02 -5.89 -8.79
N LYS A 98 -3.27 -6.98 -8.05
CA LYS A 98 -4.18 -8.04 -8.45
C LYS A 98 -5.62 -7.52 -8.52
N LEU A 99 -6.09 -6.82 -7.48
CA LEU A 99 -7.42 -6.20 -7.47
C LEU A 99 -7.58 -5.22 -8.64
N ALA A 100 -6.56 -4.40 -8.91
CA ALA A 100 -6.59 -3.48 -10.05
C ALA A 100 -6.76 -4.24 -11.37
N ARG A 101 -5.94 -5.27 -11.61
CA ARG A 101 -6.05 -6.08 -12.83
C ARG A 101 -7.40 -6.78 -12.96
N GLU A 102 -7.89 -7.38 -11.87
CA GLU A 102 -9.20 -8.05 -11.85
C GLU A 102 -10.31 -7.06 -12.19
N THR A 103 -10.33 -5.90 -11.53
CA THR A 103 -11.27 -4.80 -11.82
C THR A 103 -11.20 -4.36 -13.28
N PHE A 104 -9.98 -4.22 -13.82
CA PHE A 104 -9.79 -3.78 -15.20
C PHE A 104 -10.33 -4.81 -16.20
N SER A 105 -10.13 -6.10 -15.93
CA SER A 105 -10.65 -7.17 -16.77
C SER A 105 -12.15 -7.40 -16.64
N SER A 106 -12.71 -7.33 -15.41
CA SER A 106 -14.10 -7.70 -15.15
C SER A 106 -15.09 -6.57 -15.41
N GLU A 107 -14.72 -5.32 -15.09
CA GLU A 107 -15.64 -4.17 -15.17
C GLU A 107 -15.34 -3.26 -16.36
N TYR A 108 -14.09 -3.27 -16.85
CA TYR A 108 -13.61 -2.31 -17.86
C TYR A 108 -12.92 -2.99 -19.04
N GLY A 109 -13.11 -4.29 -19.27
CA GLY A 109 -12.40 -5.06 -20.28
C GLY A 109 -12.45 -4.45 -21.68
N GLU A 110 -13.64 -4.03 -22.13
CA GLU A 110 -13.80 -3.35 -23.42
C GLU A 110 -13.05 -2.01 -23.50
N LEU A 111 -12.96 -1.29 -22.39
CA LEU A 111 -12.22 -0.02 -22.33
C LEU A 111 -10.71 -0.27 -22.34
N VAL A 112 -10.26 -1.38 -21.76
CA VAL A 112 -8.85 -1.80 -21.84
C VAL A 112 -8.48 -2.11 -23.29
N GLU A 113 -9.30 -2.87 -24.01
CA GLU A 113 -9.07 -3.20 -25.43
C GLU A 113 -9.01 -1.94 -26.32
N LYS A 114 -9.82 -0.93 -25.99
CA LYS A 114 -9.87 0.35 -26.70
C LYS A 114 -8.85 1.39 -26.21
N ASN A 115 -7.92 1.05 -25.31
CA ASN A 115 -6.98 1.98 -24.67
C ASN A 115 -7.65 3.19 -23.97
N ASN A 116 -8.87 3.01 -23.50
CA ASN A 116 -9.69 4.01 -22.82
C ASN A 116 -9.67 3.88 -21.29
N LEU A 117 -8.94 2.89 -20.76
CA LEU A 117 -8.63 2.80 -19.33
C LEU A 117 -7.23 3.37 -19.07
N TRP A 118 -7.18 4.57 -18.51
CA TRP A 118 -5.94 5.25 -18.16
C TRP A 118 -5.57 4.99 -16.70
N VAL A 119 -4.28 4.97 -16.39
CA VAL A 119 -3.79 4.68 -15.05
C VAL A 119 -2.94 5.83 -14.52
N MET A 120 -3.18 6.18 -13.26
CA MET A 120 -2.34 7.08 -12.48
C MET A 120 -1.71 6.29 -11.33
N PRO A 121 -0.52 5.68 -11.54
CA PRO A 121 0.15 4.90 -10.51
C PRO A 121 0.73 5.80 -9.42
N VAL A 122 0.41 5.47 -8.18
CA VAL A 122 0.91 6.12 -6.96
C VAL A 122 1.72 5.11 -6.14
N GLY A 123 2.97 5.46 -5.86
CA GLY A 123 3.98 4.61 -5.25
C GLY A 123 4.83 3.86 -6.27
N ARG A 124 6.11 3.70 -5.98
CA ARG A 124 7.10 3.12 -6.91
C ARG A 124 6.71 1.73 -7.41
N ARG A 125 6.05 0.89 -6.60
CA ARG A 125 5.70 -0.49 -7.01
C ARG A 125 4.61 -0.54 -8.08
N SER A 126 3.64 0.36 -8.04
CA SER A 126 2.60 0.48 -9.09
C SER A 126 3.19 1.15 -10.32
N VAL A 127 4.05 2.15 -10.15
CA VAL A 127 4.77 2.79 -11.27
C VAL A 127 5.58 1.74 -12.05
N ASP A 128 6.41 0.96 -11.36
CA ASP A 128 7.24 -0.08 -11.96
C ASP A 128 6.39 -1.21 -12.59
N TYR A 129 5.23 -1.52 -11.99
CA TYR A 129 4.31 -2.54 -12.50
C TYR A 129 3.67 -2.08 -13.81
N PHE A 130 2.99 -0.93 -13.79
CA PHE A 130 2.23 -0.43 -14.95
C PHE A 130 3.13 0.07 -16.07
N ALA A 131 4.38 0.48 -15.79
CA ALA A 131 5.36 0.79 -16.83
C ALA A 131 5.67 -0.41 -17.75
N LYS A 132 5.47 -1.64 -17.27
CA LYS A 132 5.66 -2.88 -18.05
C LYS A 132 4.37 -3.39 -18.70
N GLN A 133 3.24 -2.73 -18.43
CA GLN A 133 1.93 -3.10 -18.97
C GLN A 133 1.54 -2.14 -20.08
N ASN A 134 0.64 -2.57 -20.97
CA ASN A 134 0.17 -1.76 -22.08
C ASN A 134 -1.05 -0.89 -21.70
N TYR A 135 -0.92 -0.09 -20.63
CA TYR A 135 -1.94 0.88 -20.25
C TYR A 135 -1.44 2.31 -20.49
N PRO A 136 -2.27 3.23 -21.00
CA PRO A 136 -1.94 4.66 -21.01
C PRO A 136 -1.74 5.18 -19.59
N ILE A 137 -0.60 5.82 -19.35
CA ILE A 137 -0.25 6.41 -18.04
C ILE A 137 -0.37 7.92 -18.12
N VAL A 138 -1.24 8.50 -17.29
CA VAL A 138 -1.44 9.96 -17.21
C VAL A 138 -0.26 10.63 -16.52
N GLU A 139 0.02 10.21 -15.28
CA GLU A 139 1.05 10.81 -14.44
C GLU A 139 1.56 9.78 -13.45
N ARG A 140 2.85 9.86 -13.08
CA ARG A 140 3.52 8.90 -12.20
C ARG A 140 3.93 9.57 -10.90
N PHE A 141 3.40 9.08 -9.78
CA PHE A 141 3.79 9.54 -8.46
C PHE A 141 4.66 8.49 -7.78
N SER A 142 5.96 8.74 -7.64
CA SER A 142 6.90 7.83 -6.97
C SER A 142 7.53 8.50 -5.74
N GLY A 143 7.89 7.72 -4.73
CA GLY A 143 8.49 8.26 -3.51
C GLY A 143 7.50 8.93 -2.54
N VAL A 144 6.19 8.77 -2.78
CA VAL A 144 5.11 9.39 -2.00
C VAL A 144 5.17 9.02 -0.51
N PHE A 145 5.51 7.79 -0.19
CA PHE A 145 5.55 7.28 1.19
C PHE A 145 6.90 7.53 1.89
N GLN A 146 7.90 8.08 1.17
CA GLN A 146 9.16 8.51 1.80
C GLN A 146 8.96 9.80 2.60
N LYS A 147 8.21 10.74 2.01
CA LYS A 147 7.78 11.98 2.64
C LYS A 147 6.33 12.26 2.26
N LEU A 148 5.42 11.67 3.03
CA LEU A 148 4.00 11.84 2.81
C LEU A 148 3.56 13.26 3.18
N ASP A 149 3.11 14.01 2.18
CA ASP A 149 2.73 15.42 2.31
C ASP A 149 1.42 15.73 1.57
N PHE A 150 0.66 16.68 2.10
CA PHE A 150 -0.66 17.05 1.57
C PHE A 150 -0.57 17.61 0.14
N SER A 151 0.55 18.27 -0.19
CA SER A 151 0.84 18.77 -1.54
C SER A 151 0.75 17.68 -2.61
N THR A 152 1.17 16.45 -2.31
CA THR A 152 1.10 15.32 -3.24
C THR A 152 -0.35 14.86 -3.42
N ALA A 153 -1.13 14.82 -2.34
CA ALA A 153 -2.56 14.51 -2.43
C ALA A 153 -3.30 15.55 -3.26
N LYS A 154 -2.99 16.83 -3.08
CA LYS A 154 -3.55 17.93 -3.87
C LYS A 154 -3.20 17.80 -5.35
N ALA A 155 -1.96 17.45 -5.70
CA ALA A 155 -1.55 17.25 -7.10
C ALA A 155 -2.34 16.11 -7.76
N ILE A 156 -2.44 14.94 -7.12
CA ILE A 156 -3.21 13.78 -7.60
C ILE A 156 -4.68 14.16 -7.80
N ALA A 157 -5.29 14.78 -6.80
CA ALA A 157 -6.69 15.19 -6.85
C ALA A 157 -6.95 16.23 -7.94
N SER A 158 -6.08 17.23 -8.07
CA SER A 158 -6.22 18.31 -9.07
C SER A 158 -6.13 17.76 -10.48
N LYS A 159 -5.16 16.87 -10.76
CA LYS A 159 -5.03 16.26 -12.10
C LYS A 159 -6.23 15.38 -12.45
N ALA A 160 -6.74 14.61 -11.49
CA ALA A 160 -7.92 13.78 -11.70
C ALA A 160 -9.19 14.63 -11.93
N ALA A 161 -9.33 15.74 -11.19
CA ALA A 161 -10.45 16.66 -11.34
C ALA A 161 -10.41 17.41 -12.69
N GLU A 162 -9.23 17.89 -13.11
CA GLU A 162 -8.98 18.55 -14.40
C GLU A 162 -9.47 17.67 -15.55
N LEU A 163 -8.99 16.42 -15.63
CA LEU A 163 -9.38 15.48 -16.69
C LEU A 163 -10.88 15.17 -16.70
N TYR A 164 -11.53 15.19 -15.54
CA TYR A 164 -12.97 14.93 -15.42
C TYR A 164 -13.81 16.13 -15.88
N VAL A 165 -13.38 17.34 -15.50
CA VAL A 165 -14.05 18.59 -15.88
C VAL A 165 -13.89 18.85 -17.38
N GLU A 166 -12.70 18.63 -17.93
CA GLU A 166 -12.44 18.73 -19.37
C GLU A 166 -13.16 17.64 -20.19
N GLY A 167 -13.62 16.58 -19.52
CA GLY A 167 -14.33 15.47 -20.15
C GLY A 167 -13.45 14.50 -20.90
N GLU A 168 -12.14 14.51 -20.62
CA GLU A 168 -11.21 13.49 -21.09
C GLU A 168 -11.48 12.13 -20.43
N VAL A 169 -12.00 12.13 -19.20
CA VAL A 169 -12.42 10.93 -18.47
C VAL A 169 -13.82 11.09 -17.89
N ASP A 170 -14.60 10.01 -17.92
CA ASP A 170 -16.00 10.03 -17.50
C ASP A 170 -16.21 9.46 -16.08
N ARG A 171 -15.18 8.77 -15.57
CA ARG A 171 -15.16 8.18 -14.23
C ARG A 171 -13.73 8.07 -13.71
N VAL A 172 -13.55 8.33 -12.43
CA VAL A 172 -12.28 8.09 -11.74
C VAL A 172 -12.50 7.09 -10.60
N ILE A 173 -11.70 6.03 -10.57
CA ILE A 173 -11.72 5.01 -9.53
C ILE A 173 -10.42 5.03 -8.72
N LEU A 174 -10.53 4.76 -7.42
CA LEU A 174 -9.41 4.61 -6.50
C LEU A 174 -9.27 3.14 -6.09
N ILE A 175 -8.04 2.63 -6.13
CA ILE A 175 -7.70 1.28 -5.70
C ILE A 175 -6.52 1.35 -4.73
N TYR A 176 -6.76 0.98 -3.47
CA TYR A 176 -5.79 1.12 -2.39
C TYR A 176 -6.00 0.08 -1.28
N ASN A 177 -5.11 0.08 -0.29
CA ASN A 177 -5.26 -0.71 0.92
C ASN A 177 -5.78 0.18 2.06
N GLU A 178 -6.94 -0.15 2.61
CA GLU A 178 -7.50 0.51 3.80
C GLU A 178 -6.97 -0.16 5.07
N PHE A 179 -6.56 0.65 6.05
CA PHE A 179 -6.10 0.14 7.34
C PHE A 179 -7.27 -0.05 8.30
N LYS A 180 -7.73 -1.29 8.45
CA LYS A 180 -8.72 -1.64 9.48
C LYS A 180 -8.06 -2.15 10.76
N THR A 181 -7.24 -3.19 10.65
CA THR A 181 -6.45 -3.72 11.75
C THR A 181 -5.08 -4.16 11.25
N VAL A 182 -4.15 -4.39 12.18
CA VAL A 182 -2.80 -4.89 11.87
C VAL A 182 -2.82 -6.23 11.13
N LEU A 183 -3.81 -7.06 11.42
CA LEU A 183 -3.92 -8.43 10.89
C LEU A 183 -4.66 -8.50 9.55
N SER A 184 -5.47 -7.49 9.23
CA SER A 184 -6.33 -7.50 8.04
C SER A 184 -6.43 -6.11 7.41
N PRO A 185 -5.46 -5.72 6.56
CA PRO A 185 -5.67 -4.63 5.61
C PRO A 185 -6.73 -5.06 4.59
N LEU A 186 -7.72 -4.20 4.35
CA LEU A 186 -8.77 -4.46 3.38
C LEU A 186 -8.41 -3.82 2.05
N LEU A 187 -8.58 -4.55 0.95
CA LEU A 187 -8.47 -3.95 -0.37
C LEU A 187 -9.75 -3.17 -0.65
N ARG A 188 -9.60 -1.91 -1.06
CA ARG A 188 -10.73 -1.05 -1.43
C ARG A 188 -10.65 -0.64 -2.88
N LYS A 189 -11.81 -0.67 -3.51
CA LYS A 189 -12.12 -0.07 -4.81
C LYS A 189 -13.27 0.89 -4.58
N GLU A 190 -13.05 2.17 -4.83
CA GLU A 190 -14.06 3.22 -4.60
C GLU A 190 -14.15 4.12 -5.82
N ILE A 191 -15.33 4.69 -6.06
CA ILE A 191 -15.51 5.72 -7.07
C ILE A 191 -15.09 7.05 -6.45
N PHE A 192 -14.13 7.70 -7.06
CA PHE A 192 -13.63 9.00 -6.64
C PHE A 192 -14.35 10.15 -7.33
N LEU A 193 -14.52 10.03 -8.65
CA LEU A 193 -15.32 10.94 -9.46
C LEU A 193 -16.31 10.15 -10.31
N PRO A 194 -17.59 10.56 -10.38
CA PRO A 194 -18.19 11.70 -9.67
C PRO A 194 -18.20 11.50 -8.14
N ILE A 195 -18.19 12.60 -7.38
CA ILE A 195 -18.19 12.57 -5.92
C ILE A 195 -19.54 12.03 -5.45
N GLN A 196 -19.49 10.96 -4.68
CA GLN A 196 -20.65 10.40 -4.01
C GLN A 196 -20.74 10.99 -2.60
N LEU A 197 -21.53 12.06 -2.46
CA LEU A 197 -21.81 12.61 -1.16
C LEU A 197 -22.78 11.69 -0.41
N PRO A 198 -22.50 11.36 0.86
CA PRO A 198 -23.42 10.53 1.63
C PRO A 198 -24.71 11.30 1.86
N THR A 199 -25.81 10.71 1.42
CA THR A 199 -27.17 11.10 1.77
C THR A 199 -27.39 10.79 3.26
N SER A 200 -27.12 11.75 4.14
CA SER A 200 -27.48 11.59 5.55
C SER A 200 -28.90 12.09 5.78
N GLN A 201 -29.78 11.16 6.18
CA GLN A 201 -31.13 11.42 6.70
C GLN A 201 -31.12 12.08 8.09
N ALA A 202 -29.97 12.23 8.73
CA ALA A 202 -29.83 12.97 9.96
C ALA A 202 -29.58 14.44 9.60
N LYS A 203 -30.52 15.33 9.91
CA LYS A 203 -30.34 16.79 9.93
C LYS A 203 -29.13 17.14 10.81
N MET A 204 -27.94 17.02 10.27
CA MET A 204 -26.70 17.44 10.90
C MET A 204 -26.43 18.87 10.44
N GLY A 205 -27.20 19.82 10.97
CA GLY A 205 -27.01 21.22 10.61
C GLY A 205 -27.52 22.14 11.71
N GLY A 206 -26.60 22.93 12.28
CA GLY A 206 -26.97 24.25 12.77
C GLY A 206 -27.24 25.17 11.56
N GLU A 207 -27.98 26.25 11.76
CA GLU A 207 -28.23 27.24 10.71
C GLU A 207 -26.93 27.97 10.34
N TYR A 208 -26.34 27.60 9.21
CA TYR A 208 -25.19 28.31 8.64
C TYR A 208 -25.65 29.48 7.76
N ILE A 209 -25.08 30.65 8.03
CA ILE A 209 -25.09 31.80 7.14
C ILE A 209 -23.88 31.65 6.21
N PHE A 210 -24.13 31.64 4.91
CA PHE A 210 -23.12 31.45 3.88
C PHE A 210 -22.77 32.78 3.25
N GLU A 211 -21.50 33.19 3.38
CA GLU A 211 -20.97 34.41 2.79
C GLU A 211 -19.75 34.03 1.93
N PRO A 212 -19.66 34.47 0.65
CA PRO A 212 -20.56 35.36 -0.08
C PRO A 212 -21.86 34.70 -0.60
N ASN A 213 -21.81 33.48 -1.13
CA ASN A 213 -23.00 32.68 -1.49
C ASN A 213 -22.66 31.17 -1.50
N PRO A 214 -23.66 30.27 -1.33
CA PRO A 214 -23.44 28.83 -1.34
C PRO A 214 -22.74 28.29 -2.60
N THR A 215 -23.07 28.82 -3.78
CA THR A 215 -22.53 28.43 -5.10
C THR A 215 -21.00 28.65 -5.19
N GLN A 216 -20.51 29.82 -4.78
CA GLN A 216 -19.07 30.13 -4.77
C GLN A 216 -18.32 29.32 -3.71
N ILE A 217 -18.97 29.04 -2.58
CA ILE A 217 -18.36 28.25 -1.51
C ILE A 217 -18.16 26.80 -1.97
N ILE A 218 -19.15 26.18 -2.62
CA ILE A 218 -19.02 24.81 -3.09
C ILE A 218 -17.92 24.66 -4.15
N GLU A 219 -17.78 25.62 -5.08
CA GLU A 219 -16.70 25.62 -6.08
C GLU A 219 -15.30 25.54 -5.45
N GLN A 220 -15.09 26.23 -4.32
CA GLN A 220 -13.81 26.19 -3.60
C GLN A 220 -13.67 24.95 -2.70
N LEU A 221 -14.78 24.46 -2.15
CA LEU A 221 -14.78 23.31 -1.24
C LEU A 221 -14.62 21.97 -1.96
N LEU A 222 -15.13 21.81 -3.18
CA LEU A 222 -15.04 20.54 -3.91
C LEU A 222 -13.58 20.10 -4.18
N PRO A 223 -12.67 20.96 -4.71
CA PRO A 223 -11.26 20.60 -4.86
C PRO A 223 -10.58 20.25 -3.53
N LEU A 224 -10.94 20.97 -2.45
CA LEU A 224 -10.41 20.73 -1.12
C LEU A 224 -10.86 19.36 -0.58
N TYR A 225 -12.12 19.00 -0.82
CA TYR A 225 -12.68 17.71 -0.46
C TYR A 225 -11.99 16.55 -1.17
N LEU A 226 -11.83 16.67 -2.48
CA LEU A 226 -11.11 15.69 -3.29
C LEU A 226 -9.67 15.50 -2.80
N SER A 227 -8.97 16.61 -2.55
CA SER A 227 -7.60 16.60 -2.00
C SER A 227 -7.55 15.89 -0.64
N ASN A 228 -8.54 16.15 0.23
CA ASN A 228 -8.66 15.50 1.53
C ASN A 228 -8.98 14.00 1.43
N GLN A 229 -9.81 13.59 0.48
CA GLN A 229 -10.14 12.19 0.27
C GLN A 229 -8.91 11.41 -0.19
N ILE A 230 -8.14 11.95 -1.14
CA ILE A 230 -6.85 11.38 -1.53
C ILE A 230 -5.88 11.37 -0.34
N TRP A 231 -5.81 12.45 0.45
CA TRP A 231 -4.94 12.51 1.62
C TRP A 231 -5.28 11.43 2.64
N HIS A 232 -6.56 11.26 2.97
CA HIS A 232 -7.05 10.22 3.85
C HIS A 232 -6.68 8.83 3.34
N MET A 233 -6.92 8.55 2.06
CA MET A 233 -6.55 7.31 1.40
C MET A 233 -5.05 7.02 1.49
N LEU A 234 -4.19 8.03 1.25
CA LEU A 234 -2.74 7.85 1.36
C LEU A 234 -2.30 7.54 2.80
N LEU A 235 -2.91 8.19 3.80
CA LEU A 235 -2.65 7.90 5.21
C LEU A 235 -3.06 6.47 5.60
N GLU A 236 -4.23 6.04 5.16
CA GLU A 236 -4.73 4.67 5.35
C GLU A 236 -3.80 3.65 4.69
N SER A 237 -3.36 3.91 3.46
CA SER A 237 -2.43 3.03 2.74
C SER A 237 -1.03 2.98 3.38
N ASP A 238 -0.52 4.09 3.95
CA ASP A 238 0.76 4.08 4.68
C ASP A 238 0.64 3.23 5.95
N ALA A 239 -0.43 3.41 6.73
CA ALA A 239 -0.69 2.58 7.90
C ALA A 239 -0.80 1.09 7.53
N ALA A 240 -1.55 0.76 6.48
CA ALA A 240 -1.68 -0.61 5.97
C ALA A 240 -0.33 -1.18 5.50
N GLU A 241 0.50 -0.37 4.84
CA GLU A 241 1.85 -0.77 4.40
C GLU A 241 2.73 -1.13 5.61
N GLN A 242 2.79 -0.26 6.63
CA GLN A 242 3.63 -0.49 7.81
C GLN A 242 3.15 -1.70 8.61
N ALA A 243 1.83 -1.91 8.71
CA ALA A 243 1.26 -3.11 9.33
C ALA A 243 1.66 -4.38 8.58
N ALA A 244 1.47 -4.41 7.25
CA ALA A 244 1.84 -5.55 6.43
C ALA A 244 3.35 -5.84 6.49
N ARG A 245 4.20 -4.80 6.52
CA ARG A 245 5.65 -4.94 6.71
C ARG A 245 6.00 -5.48 8.09
N MET A 246 5.37 -4.98 9.14
CA MET A 246 5.61 -5.48 10.50
C MET A 246 5.31 -6.99 10.57
N THR A 247 4.15 -7.42 10.07
CA THR A 247 3.75 -8.83 10.03
C THR A 247 4.69 -9.67 9.19
N ALA A 248 5.05 -9.21 7.97
CA ALA A 248 5.98 -9.93 7.11
C ALA A 248 7.36 -10.11 7.73
N MET A 249 7.88 -9.08 8.41
CA MET A 249 9.18 -9.14 9.10
C MET A 249 9.12 -10.01 10.37
N ASP A 250 7.99 -10.06 11.06
CA ASP A 250 7.79 -10.97 12.19
C ASP A 250 7.81 -12.43 11.73
N SER A 251 7.04 -12.77 10.70
CA SER A 251 7.06 -14.10 10.08
C SER A 251 8.46 -14.47 9.57
N ALA A 252 9.16 -13.54 8.89
CA ALA A 252 10.52 -13.79 8.42
C ALA A 252 11.50 -14.06 9.58
N SER A 253 11.37 -13.35 10.71
CA SER A 253 12.20 -13.55 11.90
C SER A 253 11.96 -14.89 12.58
N ASN A 254 10.69 -15.34 12.61
CA ASN A 254 10.29 -16.64 13.15
C ASN A 254 10.76 -17.78 12.23
N ASN A 255 10.62 -17.62 10.90
CA ASN A 255 11.15 -18.59 9.93
C ASN A 255 12.68 -18.73 10.03
N ALA A 256 13.39 -17.60 10.19
CA ALA A 256 14.84 -17.63 10.41
C ALA A 256 15.21 -18.34 11.72
N LYS A 257 14.42 -18.16 12.80
CA LYS A 257 14.62 -18.86 14.08
C LYS A 257 14.54 -20.38 13.90
N GLU A 258 13.55 -20.85 13.16
CA GLU A 258 13.36 -22.28 12.92
C GLU A 258 14.47 -22.86 12.04
N LEU A 259 14.87 -22.15 10.98
CA LEU A 259 16.01 -22.55 10.16
C LEU A 259 17.31 -22.64 10.96
N LEU A 260 17.56 -21.70 11.89
CA LEU A 260 18.73 -21.74 12.76
C LEU A 260 18.72 -22.96 13.68
N ARG A 261 17.55 -23.36 14.19
CA ARG A 261 17.40 -24.57 15.00
C ARG A 261 17.81 -25.82 14.22
N VAL A 262 17.29 -25.99 13.01
CA VAL A 262 17.60 -27.12 12.12
C VAL A 262 19.08 -27.12 11.73
N LEU A 263 19.63 -25.97 11.34
CA LEU A 263 21.05 -25.86 10.96
C LEU A 263 22.00 -26.14 12.13
N SER A 264 21.63 -25.73 13.35
CA SER A 264 22.44 -26.00 14.54
C SER A 264 22.49 -27.49 14.87
N LEU A 265 21.35 -28.20 14.76
CA LEU A 265 21.29 -29.66 14.94
C LEU A 265 22.14 -30.39 13.89
N THR A 266 21.98 -30.03 12.62
CA THR A 266 22.76 -30.63 11.52
C THR A 266 24.26 -30.34 11.64
N TYR A 267 24.65 -29.13 12.03
CA TYR A 267 26.04 -28.77 12.30
C TYR A 267 26.63 -29.61 13.44
N ASN A 268 25.92 -29.76 14.56
CA ASN A 268 26.40 -30.54 15.70
C ASN A 268 26.56 -32.02 15.34
N ARG A 269 25.60 -32.59 14.59
CA ARG A 269 25.69 -33.98 14.09
C ARG A 269 26.89 -34.17 13.16
N ALA A 270 27.08 -33.26 12.20
CA ALA A 270 28.22 -33.30 11.29
C ALA A 270 29.56 -33.11 12.03
N ARG A 271 29.57 -32.30 13.09
CA ARG A 271 30.77 -32.05 13.92
C ARG A 271 31.15 -33.31 14.68
N GLN A 272 30.18 -33.97 15.30
CA GLN A 272 30.40 -35.24 16.00
C GLN A 272 30.92 -36.31 15.04
N ALA A 273 30.29 -36.47 13.87
CA ALA A 273 30.74 -37.43 12.86
C ALA A 273 32.18 -37.15 12.38
N ALA A 274 32.56 -35.88 12.20
CA ALA A 274 33.92 -35.50 11.84
C ALA A 274 34.93 -35.84 12.94
N ILE A 275 34.62 -35.52 14.21
CA ILE A 275 35.48 -35.86 15.35
C ILE A 275 35.65 -37.37 15.49
N THR A 276 34.56 -38.14 15.39
CA THR A 276 34.61 -39.60 15.45
C THR A 276 35.45 -40.17 14.31
N LYS A 277 35.33 -39.63 13.09
CA LYS A 277 36.14 -40.05 11.94
C LYS A 277 37.62 -39.75 12.16
N GLU A 278 37.97 -38.55 12.64
CA GLU A 278 39.35 -38.18 12.96
C GLU A 278 39.94 -39.11 14.03
N ILE A 279 39.18 -39.45 15.09
CA ILE A 279 39.62 -40.40 16.12
C ILE A 279 39.85 -41.80 15.53
N ILE A 280 38.95 -42.29 14.68
CA ILE A 280 39.09 -43.60 14.02
C ILE A 280 40.33 -43.61 13.12
N GLU A 281 40.57 -42.55 12.35
CA GLU A 281 41.76 -42.42 11.49
C GLU A 281 43.06 -42.43 12.31
N ILE A 282 43.10 -41.74 13.45
CA ILE A 282 44.27 -41.73 14.36
C ILE A 282 44.53 -43.13 14.94
N ILE A 283 43.49 -43.79 15.47
CA ILE A 283 43.62 -45.12 16.08
C ILE A 283 44.03 -46.16 15.03
N SER A 284 43.43 -46.10 13.83
CA SER A 284 43.76 -47.04 12.74
C SER A 284 45.21 -46.87 12.28
N GLY A 285 45.69 -45.62 12.17
CA GLY A 285 47.08 -45.33 11.81
C GLY A 285 48.08 -45.77 12.89
N ALA A 286 47.76 -45.57 14.17
CA ALA A 286 48.58 -46.02 15.29
C ALA A 286 48.69 -47.56 15.35
N ASN A 287 47.58 -48.27 15.14
CA ASN A 287 47.58 -49.73 15.13
C ASN A 287 48.34 -50.32 13.94
N ALA A 288 48.29 -49.66 12.77
CA ALA A 288 49.05 -50.09 11.59
C ALA A 288 50.58 -50.06 11.84
N LEU A 289 51.06 -49.09 12.63
CA LEU A 289 52.49 -48.99 13.01
C LEU A 289 52.93 -50.02 14.06
N GLN A 290 52.00 -50.61 14.81
CA GLN A 290 52.30 -51.69 15.79
C GLN A 290 52.26 -53.09 15.17
N SER A 291 51.77 -53.22 13.95
CA SER A 291 51.63 -54.49 13.24
C SER A 291 52.73 -54.73 12.19
N GLU A 292 53.70 -53.81 12.10
CA GLU A 292 55.04 -54.00 11.52
C GLU A 292 56.05 -54.33 12.63
#